data_AF-A0AAE6Y682-F1
#
_entry.id   AF-A0AAE6Y682-F1
#
_cell.length_a   1.000
_cell.length_b   1.000
_cell.length_c   1.000
_cell.angle_alpha   90.00
_cell.angle_beta   90.00
_cell.angle_gamma   90.00
#
_symmetry.space_group_name_H-M   'P 1'
#
loop_
_entity.id
_entity.type
_entity.pdbx_description
1 polymer ?
#
loop_
_entity_poly.entity_id
_entity_poly.type
_entity_poly.pdbx_seq_one_letter_code
_entity_poly.pdbx_strand_id
1 'polypeptide(L)'
;MAIPTSFEIVHSCGHSNTVDLSSRSADQRAGYARWLATRQCTDCWRADHQADAASTAEWLAAKRADEQAAAADWATQFDMPPLEGLEKILGWAERTRHQLVTRAYTALVTEGFPVKSSVSKASGRRRCHGAHESTPRCRTREWQRSASLAGPTPSPRPQTTHAPP
;
A
#
# COMPACT_ATOMS: atom_id res chain seq x y z
N MET A 1 -24.81 -32.38 29.22
CA MET A 1 -25.31 -31.49 28.15
C MET A 1 -24.18 -31.27 27.15
N ALA A 2 -24.35 -31.65 25.89
CA ALA A 2 -23.35 -31.42 24.85
C ALA A 2 -23.39 -29.95 24.42
N ILE A 3 -22.24 -29.29 24.38
CA ILE A 3 -22.13 -27.89 23.92
C ILE A 3 -22.03 -27.91 22.39
N PRO A 4 -22.86 -27.14 21.67
CA PRO A 4 -22.82 -27.12 20.21
C PRO A 4 -21.44 -26.71 19.69
N THR A 5 -21.06 -27.30 18.56
CA THR A 5 -19.81 -27.00 17.84
C THR A 5 -20.08 -26.22 16.56
N SER A 6 -21.23 -26.44 15.91
CA SER A 6 -21.68 -25.67 14.74
C SER A 6 -22.51 -24.45 15.14
N PHE A 7 -22.15 -23.30 14.59
CA PHE A 7 -22.86 -22.03 14.81
C PHE A 7 -23.23 -21.43 13.46
N GLU A 8 -24.50 -21.08 13.28
CA GLU A 8 -24.95 -20.23 12.19
C GLU A 8 -24.64 -18.77 12.56
N ILE A 9 -23.91 -18.08 11.70
CA ILE A 9 -23.52 -16.69 11.89
C ILE A 9 -24.25 -15.87 10.84
N VAL A 10 -25.04 -14.90 11.27
CA VAL A 10 -25.68 -13.91 10.39
C VAL A 10 -24.86 -12.64 10.44
N HIS A 11 -24.27 -12.26 9.31
CA HIS A 11 -23.49 -11.03 9.19
C HIS A 11 -24.42 -9.82 8.99
N SER A 12 -23.92 -8.61 9.26
CA SER A 12 -24.68 -7.36 9.06
C SER A 12 -25.14 -7.13 7.62
N CYS A 13 -24.50 -7.77 6.63
CA CYS A 13 -24.89 -7.74 5.22
C CYS A 13 -26.04 -8.69 4.88
N GLY A 14 -26.55 -9.46 5.84
CA GLY A 14 -27.65 -10.44 5.65
C GLY A 14 -27.20 -11.82 5.18
N HIS A 15 -25.92 -12.02 4.87
CA HIS A 15 -25.38 -13.35 4.55
C HIS A 15 -25.25 -14.20 5.81
N SER A 16 -25.67 -15.46 5.75
CA SER A 16 -25.43 -16.44 6.80
C SER A 16 -24.44 -17.51 6.38
N ASN A 17 -23.61 -17.95 7.31
CA ASN A 17 -22.66 -19.04 7.13
C ASN A 17 -22.59 -19.91 8.39
N THR A 18 -22.62 -21.22 8.18
CA THR A 18 -22.43 -22.20 9.25
C THR A 18 -20.93 -22.45 9.43
N VAL A 19 -20.41 -22.13 10.61
CA VAL A 19 -18.99 -22.34 10.95
C VAL A 19 -18.89 -23.40 12.04
N ASP A 20 -18.01 -24.37 11.82
CA ASP A 20 -17.60 -25.32 12.87
C ASP A 20 -16.54 -24.69 13.77
N LEU A 21 -16.86 -24.59 15.06
CA LEU A 21 -16.03 -24.06 16.13
C LEU A 21 -15.54 -25.16 17.08
N SER A 22 -15.57 -26.42 16.66
CA SER A 22 -15.03 -27.57 17.40
C SER A 22 -13.58 -27.38 17.85
N SER A 23 -12.77 -26.71 17.03
CA SER A 23 -11.35 -26.40 17.30
C SER A 23 -11.13 -25.39 18.43
N ARG A 24 -12.19 -24.70 18.88
CA ARG A 24 -12.13 -23.74 20.00
C ARG A 24 -12.68 -24.34 21.29
N SER A 25 -12.14 -23.86 22.41
CA SER A 25 -12.63 -24.23 23.75
C SER A 25 -14.11 -23.86 23.90
N ALA A 26 -14.85 -24.67 24.65
CA ALA A 26 -16.31 -24.60 24.68
C ALA A 26 -16.85 -23.25 25.21
N ASP A 27 -16.11 -22.61 26.12
CA ASP A 27 -16.39 -21.27 26.65
C ASP A 27 -16.21 -20.15 25.61
N GLN A 28 -15.32 -20.33 24.62
CA GLN A 28 -15.02 -19.30 23.62
C GLN A 28 -15.95 -19.34 22.40
N ARG A 29 -16.63 -20.46 22.13
CA ARG A 29 -17.39 -20.66 20.88
C ARG A 29 -18.48 -19.60 20.69
N ALA A 30 -19.30 -19.37 21.72
CA ALA A 30 -20.40 -18.41 21.65
C ALA A 30 -19.92 -16.95 21.57
N GLY A 31 -18.78 -16.62 22.19
CA GLY A 31 -18.18 -15.29 22.09
C GLY A 31 -17.58 -15.06 20.69
N TYR A 32 -16.93 -16.08 20.13
CA TYR A 32 -16.34 -16.01 18.81
C TYR A 32 -17.38 -15.94 17.69
N ALA A 33 -18.47 -16.70 17.79
CA ALA A 33 -19.59 -16.61 16.86
C ALA A 33 -20.20 -15.19 16.84
N ARG A 34 -20.39 -14.58 18.02
CA ARG A 34 -20.83 -13.17 18.14
C ARG A 34 -19.84 -12.20 17.50
N TRP A 35 -18.54 -12.41 17.69
CA TRP A 35 -17.52 -11.58 17.05
C TRP A 35 -17.53 -11.72 15.53
N LEU A 36 -17.69 -12.94 15.00
CA LEU A 36 -17.78 -13.17 13.55
C LEU A 36 -18.99 -12.44 12.91
N ALA A 37 -20.12 -12.37 13.61
CA ALA A 37 -21.30 -11.61 13.13
C ALA A 37 -21.02 -10.10 12.96
N THR A 38 -20.07 -9.54 13.73
CA THR A 38 -19.66 -8.12 13.59
C THR A 38 -18.69 -7.87 12.44
N ARG A 39 -18.07 -8.92 11.89
CA ARG A 39 -17.12 -8.82 10.78
C ARG A 39 -17.87 -8.87 9.45
N GLN A 40 -17.26 -8.27 8.43
CA GLN A 40 -17.70 -8.43 7.05
C GLN A 40 -17.61 -9.91 6.65
N CYS A 41 -18.61 -10.42 5.92
CA CYS A 41 -18.55 -11.77 5.39
C CYS A 41 -17.49 -11.88 4.29
N THR A 42 -17.03 -13.10 4.00
CA THR A 42 -15.98 -13.35 3.00
C THR A 42 -16.35 -12.88 1.60
N ASP A 43 -17.63 -12.93 1.24
CA ASP A 43 -18.10 -12.56 -0.09
C ASP A 43 -18.13 -11.05 -0.26
N CYS A 44 -18.65 -10.31 0.73
CA CYS A 44 -18.59 -8.85 0.75
C CYS A 44 -17.13 -8.36 0.79
N TRP A 45 -16.27 -9.01 1.58
CA TRP A 45 -14.83 -8.71 1.60
C TRP A 45 -14.19 -8.93 0.24
N ARG A 46 -14.48 -10.07 -0.39
CA ARG A 46 -13.94 -10.37 -1.73
C ARG A 46 -14.45 -9.37 -2.76
N ALA A 47 -15.73 -9.02 -2.74
CA ALA A 47 -16.31 -8.06 -3.68
C ALA A 47 -15.63 -6.68 -3.58
N ASP A 48 -15.47 -6.16 -2.35
CA ASP A 48 -14.81 -4.89 -2.08
C ASP A 48 -13.35 -4.91 -2.58
N HIS A 49 -12.60 -5.95 -2.22
CA HIS A 49 -11.20 -6.08 -2.61
C HIS A 49 -10.98 -6.37 -4.10
N GLN A 50 -11.93 -6.99 -4.81
CA GLN A 50 -11.81 -7.21 -6.26
C GLN A 50 -12.01 -5.90 -7.04
N ALA A 51 -12.94 -5.04 -6.60
CA ALA A 51 -13.13 -3.72 -7.17
C ALA A 51 -11.87 -2.85 -7.02
N ASP A 52 -11.27 -2.86 -5.83
CA ASP A 52 -10.01 -2.16 -5.57
C ASP A 52 -8.84 -2.76 -6.38
N ALA A 53 -8.79 -4.09 -6.52
CA ALA A 53 -7.73 -4.77 -7.25
C ALA A 53 -7.75 -4.43 -8.74
N ALA A 54 -8.93 -4.35 -9.37
CA ALA A 54 -9.06 -3.99 -10.78
C ALA A 54 -8.55 -2.57 -11.04
N SER A 55 -9.04 -1.59 -10.25
CA SER A 55 -8.61 -0.19 -10.37
C SER A 55 -7.10 -0.03 -10.10
N THR A 56 -6.58 -0.74 -9.09
CA THR A 56 -5.15 -0.72 -8.77
C THR A 56 -4.31 -1.35 -9.88
N ALA A 57 -4.78 -2.45 -10.50
CA ALA A 57 -4.07 -3.12 -11.58
C ALA A 57 -3.95 -2.23 -12.82
N GLU A 58 -5.04 -1.56 -13.21
CA GLU A 58 -5.05 -0.60 -14.32
C GLU A 58 -4.10 0.57 -14.05
N TRP A 59 -4.16 1.15 -12.85
CA TRP A 59 -3.26 2.22 -12.44
C TRP A 59 -1.79 1.78 -12.47
N LEU A 60 -1.48 0.58 -11.97
CA LEU A 60 -0.13 0.02 -12.01
C LEU A 60 0.36 -0.26 -13.43
N ALA A 61 -0.53 -0.70 -14.33
CA ALA A 61 -0.19 -0.93 -15.73
C ALA A 61 0.15 0.38 -16.44
N ALA A 62 -0.68 1.42 -16.26
CA ALA A 62 -0.41 2.76 -16.79
C ALA A 62 0.91 3.31 -16.24
N LYS A 63 1.14 3.23 -14.92
CA LYS A 63 2.38 3.70 -14.31
C LYS A 63 3.62 2.96 -14.81
N ARG A 64 3.54 1.64 -15.00
CA ARG A 64 4.68 0.88 -15.54
C ARG A 64 4.93 1.21 -17.01
N ALA A 65 3.89 1.50 -17.79
CA ALA A 65 4.03 1.96 -19.17
C ALA A 65 4.74 3.33 -19.23
N ASP A 66 4.34 4.28 -18.37
CA ASP A 66 4.99 5.58 -18.24
C ASP A 66 6.48 5.44 -17.87
N GLU A 67 6.79 4.63 -16.85
CA GLU A 67 8.18 4.37 -16.44
C GLU A 67 9.02 3.71 -17.53
N GLN A 68 8.41 2.81 -18.31
CA GLN A 68 9.06 2.11 -19.41
C GLN A 68 9.38 3.06 -20.56
N ALA A 69 8.44 3.94 -20.92
CA ALA A 69 8.65 4.97 -21.92
C ALA A 69 9.80 5.92 -21.49
N ALA A 70 9.78 6.38 -20.24
CA ALA A 70 10.86 7.21 -19.71
C ALA A 70 12.22 6.50 -19.73
N ALA A 71 12.27 5.20 -19.44
CA ALA A 71 13.51 4.41 -19.51
C ALA A 71 14.01 4.23 -20.94
N ALA A 72 13.12 4.07 -21.92
CA ALA A 72 13.46 3.96 -23.34
C ALA A 72 13.95 5.29 -23.93
N ASP A 73 13.28 6.39 -23.60
CA ASP A 73 13.69 7.74 -24.00
C ASP A 73 15.06 8.09 -23.41
N TRP A 74 15.26 7.78 -22.12
CA TRP A 74 16.56 7.94 -21.46
C TRP A 74 17.64 7.07 -22.12
N ALA A 75 17.35 5.80 -22.41
CA ALA A 75 18.31 4.92 -23.07
C ALA A 75 18.72 5.45 -24.45
N THR A 76 17.77 6.00 -25.21
CA THR A 76 18.03 6.63 -26.52
C THR A 76 18.86 7.90 -26.37
N GLN A 77 18.53 8.77 -25.41
CA GLN A 77 19.24 10.03 -25.19
C GLN A 77 20.72 9.84 -24.79
N PHE A 78 21.00 8.79 -24.02
CA PHE A 78 22.36 8.49 -23.52
C PHE A 78 23.06 7.37 -24.29
N ASP A 79 22.52 6.97 -25.45
CA ASP A 79 23.04 5.91 -26.32
C ASP A 79 23.41 4.63 -25.54
N MET A 80 22.49 4.21 -24.67
CA MET A 80 22.70 3.06 -23.80
C MET A 80 22.60 1.76 -24.61
N PRO A 81 23.53 0.80 -24.40
CA PRO A 81 23.50 -0.45 -25.13
C PRO A 81 22.22 -1.24 -24.81
N PRO A 82 21.69 -2.00 -25.79
CA PRO A 82 20.54 -2.86 -25.57
C PRO A 82 20.88 -3.94 -24.53
N LEU A 83 19.90 -4.30 -23.70
CA LEU A 83 20.07 -5.37 -22.71
C LEU A 83 19.69 -6.71 -23.33
N GLU A 84 20.55 -7.72 -23.14
CA GLU A 84 20.29 -9.09 -23.58
C GLU A 84 19.82 -9.96 -22.42
N GLY A 85 18.86 -10.85 -22.67
CA GLY A 85 18.38 -11.77 -21.66
C GLY A 85 16.97 -12.26 -21.93
N LEU A 86 16.35 -12.79 -20.88
CA LEU A 86 14.99 -13.32 -20.96
C LEU A 86 13.98 -12.18 -21.07
N GLU A 87 13.14 -12.21 -22.11
CA GLU A 87 12.16 -11.17 -22.45
C GLU A 87 11.35 -10.68 -21.24
N LYS A 88 10.90 -11.61 -20.38
CA LYS A 88 10.09 -11.27 -19.19
C LYS A 88 10.81 -10.39 -18.16
N ILE A 89 12.13 -10.26 -18.23
CA ILE A 89 12.98 -9.50 -17.30
C ILE A 89 13.47 -8.19 -17.95
N LEU A 90 13.52 -8.09 -19.27
CA LEU A 90 14.12 -6.94 -19.98
C LEU A 90 13.47 -5.61 -19.59
N GLY A 91 12.14 -5.50 -19.67
CA GLY A 91 11.44 -4.27 -19.23
C GLY A 91 11.58 -3.96 -17.74
N TRP A 92 11.87 -4.95 -16.89
CA TRP A 92 12.25 -4.67 -15.50
C TRP A 92 13.69 -4.16 -15.39
N ALA A 93 14.62 -4.78 -16.13
CA ALA A 93 16.03 -4.43 -16.12
C ALA A 93 16.27 -3.01 -16.66
N GLU A 94 15.59 -2.63 -17.74
CA GLU A 94 15.69 -1.28 -18.34
C GLU A 94 15.23 -0.19 -17.37
N ARG A 95 14.04 -0.36 -16.76
CA ARG A 95 13.54 0.57 -15.73
C ARG A 95 14.47 0.64 -14.53
N THR A 96 14.97 -0.51 -14.08
CA THR A 96 15.90 -0.56 -12.94
C THR A 96 17.21 0.16 -13.25
N ARG A 97 17.77 -0.03 -14.45
CA ARG A 97 18.96 0.68 -14.93
C ARG A 97 18.74 2.19 -14.92
N HIS A 98 17.65 2.65 -15.54
CA HIS A 98 17.28 4.06 -15.55
C HIS A 98 17.16 4.63 -14.12
N GLN A 99 16.43 3.96 -13.23
CA GLN A 99 16.24 4.43 -11.85
C GLN A 99 17.55 4.48 -11.06
N LEU A 100 18.42 3.48 -11.19
CA LEU A 100 19.70 3.45 -10.48
C LEU A 100 20.63 4.55 -10.96
N VAL A 101 20.77 4.72 -12.27
CA VAL A 101 21.69 5.71 -12.85
C VAL A 101 21.19 7.12 -12.59
N THR A 102 19.89 7.39 -12.76
CA THR A 102 19.32 8.71 -12.47
C THR A 102 19.46 9.07 -10.99
N ARG A 103 19.16 8.13 -10.08
CA ARG A 103 19.35 8.37 -8.63
C ARG A 103 20.81 8.57 -8.25
N ALA A 104 21.72 7.81 -8.85
CA ALA A 104 23.15 7.97 -8.62
C ALA A 104 23.63 9.34 -9.13
N TYR A 105 23.21 9.76 -10.32
CA TYR A 105 23.52 11.07 -10.85
C TYR A 105 22.99 12.18 -9.93
N THR A 106 21.75 12.07 -9.47
CA THR A 106 21.18 13.06 -8.54
C THR A 106 21.99 13.14 -7.24
N ALA A 107 22.29 12.00 -6.61
CA ALA A 107 23.01 11.97 -5.35
C ALA A 107 24.47 12.43 -5.46
N LEU A 108 25.16 12.10 -6.56
CA LEU A 108 26.59 12.33 -6.70
C LEU A 108 26.93 13.66 -7.37
N VAL A 109 26.10 14.08 -8.32
CA VAL A 109 26.39 15.23 -9.19
C VAL A 109 25.54 16.43 -8.81
N THR A 110 24.23 16.28 -8.66
CA THR A 110 23.35 17.44 -8.43
C THR A 110 23.28 17.86 -6.96
N GLU A 111 23.18 16.89 -6.05
CA GLU A 111 23.08 17.15 -4.61
C GLU A 111 24.46 17.18 -3.93
N GLY A 112 25.47 16.59 -4.56
CA GLY A 112 26.80 16.38 -3.99
C GLY A 112 26.82 15.24 -2.96
N PHE A 113 27.94 14.52 -2.87
CA PHE A 113 28.11 13.36 -2.00
C PHE A 113 27.65 13.65 -0.54
N PRO A 114 26.60 12.99 -0.01
CA PRO A 114 26.47 12.87 1.43
C PRO A 114 27.59 11.94 1.87
N VAL A 115 28.57 12.47 2.61
CA VAL A 115 29.65 11.68 3.19
C VAL A 115 29.00 10.59 4.05
N LYS A 116 28.99 9.35 3.53
CA LYS A 116 28.38 8.15 4.13
C LYS A 116 26.85 8.15 4.23
N SER A 117 26.17 7.58 3.23
CA SER A 117 25.06 6.66 3.53
C SER A 117 24.95 5.56 2.47
N SER A 118 24.90 4.32 2.93
CA SER A 118 24.77 3.11 2.13
C SER A 118 23.58 3.19 1.17
N VAL A 119 23.83 3.02 -0.14
CA VAL A 119 22.81 2.61 -1.11
C VAL A 119 22.28 1.24 -0.69
N SER A 120 21.30 1.19 0.21
CA SER A 120 20.70 -0.05 0.71
C SER A 120 19.27 0.10 1.25
N LYS A 121 18.60 1.22 1.02
CA LYS A 121 17.16 1.33 1.35
C LYS A 121 16.30 1.41 0.10
N ALA A 122 16.16 0.27 -0.57
CA ALA A 122 15.10 0.03 -1.55
C ALA A 122 14.63 -1.43 -1.53
N SER A 123 14.33 -1.97 -0.35
CA SER A 123 13.51 -3.18 -0.20
C SER A 123 13.00 -3.30 1.24
N GLY A 124 12.02 -2.47 1.58
CA GLY A 124 11.30 -2.57 2.85
C GLY A 124 10.43 -3.83 2.92
N ARG A 125 11.04 -5.02 3.05
CA ARG A 125 10.36 -6.22 3.54
C ARG A 125 11.19 -6.72 4.73
N ARG A 126 10.93 -6.15 5.91
CA ARG A 126 11.45 -6.71 7.17
C ARG A 126 10.88 -8.12 7.32
N ARG A 127 11.74 -9.10 7.06
CA ARG A 127 11.50 -10.50 7.37
C ARG A 127 11.64 -10.65 8.88
N CYS A 128 10.52 -10.72 9.60
CA CYS A 128 10.53 -11.12 11.00
C CYS A 128 10.90 -12.60 11.04
N HIS A 129 12.16 -12.93 11.27
CA HIS A 129 12.53 -14.27 11.67
C HIS A 129 12.14 -14.46 13.14
N GLY A 130 11.26 -15.42 13.38
CA GLY A 130 10.81 -15.79 14.72
C GLY A 130 11.97 -16.27 15.55
N ALA A 131 12.22 -15.58 16.66
CA ALA A 131 12.93 -16.12 17.80
C ALA A 131 11.89 -16.42 18.87
N HIS A 132 11.83 -17.70 19.23
CA HIS A 132 11.12 -18.27 20.34
C HIS A 132 11.64 -17.60 21.63
N GLU A 133 10.82 -16.76 22.29
CA GLU A 133 10.78 -16.54 23.75
C GLU A 133 9.97 -15.28 24.07
N SER A 134 8.78 -15.51 24.62
CA SER A 134 8.11 -14.68 25.63
C SER A 134 8.60 -13.24 25.84
N THR A 135 8.15 -12.27 25.04
CA THR A 135 7.75 -10.93 25.54
C THR A 135 6.83 -10.20 24.52
N PRO A 136 5.67 -9.66 24.92
CA PRO A 136 4.79 -8.90 24.05
C PRO A 136 5.07 -7.39 24.16
N ARG A 137 5.32 -6.71 23.03
CA ARG A 137 4.83 -5.34 22.67
C ARG A 137 5.67 -4.72 21.54
N CYS A 138 5.42 -5.13 20.31
CA CYS A 138 5.52 -4.19 19.18
C CYS A 138 4.16 -3.51 19.04
N ARG A 139 3.87 -2.52 19.89
CA ARG A 139 2.75 -1.59 19.66
C ARG A 139 3.13 -0.67 18.52
N THR A 140 2.48 -0.85 17.39
CA THR A 140 2.30 0.14 16.35
C THR A 140 1.76 1.46 16.94
N ARG A 141 2.60 2.49 17.00
CA ARG A 141 2.18 3.89 17.17
C ARG A 141 3.16 4.80 16.46
N GLU A 142 2.91 5.05 15.18
CA GLU A 142 3.25 6.35 14.56
C GLU A 142 2.51 6.49 13.22
N TRP A 143 1.21 6.74 13.33
CA TRP A 143 0.38 7.33 12.28
C TRP A 143 -0.47 8.38 12.97
N GLN A 144 0.10 9.57 13.21
CA GLN A 144 -0.63 10.81 13.52
C GLN A 144 0.38 11.94 13.74
N ARG A 145 0.67 12.69 12.67
CA ARG A 145 0.93 14.15 12.65
C ARG A 145 1.40 14.55 11.26
N SER A 146 0.44 14.91 10.40
CA SER A 146 0.60 15.84 9.26
C SER A 146 -0.80 16.25 8.77
N ALA A 147 -1.58 16.87 9.66
CA ALA A 147 -2.81 17.56 9.30
C ALA A 147 -3.05 18.69 10.32
N SER A 148 -2.28 19.76 10.21
CA SER A 148 -2.57 21.08 10.81
C SER A 148 -1.57 22.11 10.31
N LEU A 149 -1.75 22.58 9.08
CA LEU A 149 -1.40 23.93 8.63
C LEU A 149 -2.38 24.33 7.53
N ALA A 150 -3.66 24.47 7.89
CA ALA A 150 -4.63 25.24 7.12
C ALA A 150 -5.09 26.36 8.05
N GLY A 151 -4.44 27.52 7.95
CA GLY A 151 -4.90 28.74 8.59
C GLY A 151 -6.21 29.20 7.95
N PRO A 152 -7.05 29.97 8.66
CA PRO A 152 -8.31 30.47 8.12
C PRO A 152 -8.05 31.43 6.95
N THR A 153 -8.67 31.13 5.81
CA THR A 153 -8.73 31.97 4.62
C THR A 153 -9.46 33.29 4.94
N PRO A 154 -8.89 34.48 4.67
CA PRO A 154 -9.61 35.73 4.86
C PRO A 154 -10.71 35.91 3.80
N SER A 155 -11.92 36.23 4.24
CA SER A 155 -13.07 36.61 3.40
C SER A 155 -12.74 37.81 2.50
N PRO A 156 -13.14 37.82 1.22
CA PRO A 156 -13.00 38.98 0.37
C PRO A 156 -14.00 40.08 0.77
N ARG A 157 -13.50 41.30 0.96
CA ARG A 157 -14.30 42.52 1.16
C ARG A 157 -15.09 42.86 -0.12
N PRO A 158 -16.32 43.41 -0.01
CA PRO A 158 -17.04 43.94 -1.17
C PRO A 158 -16.32 45.18 -1.71
N GLN A 159 -16.03 45.17 -3.01
CA GLN A 159 -15.51 46.34 -3.71
C GLN A 159 -16.66 47.29 -4.03
N THR A 160 -16.62 48.50 -3.49
CA THR A 160 -17.43 49.64 -3.92
C THR A 160 -16.97 50.10 -5.30
N THR A 161 -17.86 49.98 -6.28
CA THR A 161 -17.68 50.50 -7.64
C THR A 161 -17.73 52.03 -7.61
N HIS A 162 -16.60 52.69 -7.86
CA HIS A 162 -16.56 54.11 -8.18
C HIS A 162 -16.48 54.26 -9.71
N ALA A 163 -17.54 54.86 -10.28
CA ALA A 163 -17.55 55.34 -11.66
C ALA A 163 -16.85 56.71 -11.74
N PRO A 164 -16.03 56.97 -12.77
CA PRO A 164 -15.62 58.33 -13.14
C PRO A 164 -16.49 58.89 -14.31
N PRO A 165 -16.47 60.22 -14.50
CA PRO A 165 -17.49 60.98 -15.25
C PRO A 165 -17.41 60.84 -16.78
#